data_AF-A0A1J4UH41-F1
#
_entry.id   AF-A0A1J4UH41-F1
#
_cell.length_a   1.000
_cell.length_b   1.000
_cell.length_c   1.000
_cell.angle_alpha   90.00
_cell.angle_beta   90.00
_cell.angle_gamma   90.00
#
_symmetry.space_group_name_H-M   'P 1'
#
loop_
_entity.id
_entity.type
_entity.pdbx_description
1 polymer ?
#
loop_
_entity_poly.entity_id
_entity_poly.type
_entity_poly.pdbx_seq_one_letter_code
_entity_poly.pdbx_strand_id
1 'polypeptide(L)'
;MYSFLPQNNPLQAFYPFLKMNYARVCHQTLDKSFEMNGSYFLVCSRCTGIYLGAFVGVLLLTFPIIKNLYSSYKYFFAFSLVLLIDVLVNNFIFTDYNKTTAFFSGYLFSFFTVNFVILELKRNHFFQSMQKHI
;
A
#
# COMPACT_ATOMS: atom_id res chain seq x y z
N MET A 1 18.41 2.99 -18.67
CA MET A 1 17.45 3.13 -17.54
C MET A 1 16.29 2.21 -17.86
N TYR A 2 16.30 0.97 -17.36
CA TYR A 2 15.37 -0.08 -17.80
C TYR A 2 13.97 0.21 -17.25
N SER A 3 13.16 0.88 -18.08
CA SER A 3 11.73 1.00 -17.84
C SER A 3 11.11 -0.40 -17.93
N PHE A 4 10.17 -0.71 -17.04
CA PHE A 4 9.35 -1.92 -17.08
C PHE A 4 8.61 -2.13 -18.42
N LEU A 5 8.48 -1.07 -19.20
CA LEU A 5 7.82 -1.08 -20.50
C LEU A 5 8.84 -1.25 -21.65
N PRO A 6 8.54 -2.10 -22.64
CA PRO A 6 9.29 -2.19 -23.90
C PRO A 6 9.40 -0.81 -24.58
N GLN A 7 10.53 -0.53 -25.25
CA GLN A 7 10.78 0.78 -25.87
C GLN A 7 9.79 1.18 -26.99
N ASN A 8 9.02 0.23 -27.50
CA ASN A 8 8.00 0.43 -28.52
C ASN A 8 6.57 0.46 -27.96
N ASN A 9 6.41 0.53 -26.64
CA ASN A 9 5.10 0.56 -26.00
C ASN A 9 4.58 2.01 -25.90
N PRO A 10 3.37 2.34 -26.40
CA PRO A 10 2.79 3.68 -26.28
C PRO A 10 2.66 4.16 -24.83
N LEU A 11 2.55 3.23 -23.87
CA LEU A 11 2.54 3.54 -22.44
C LEU A 11 3.85 4.16 -21.94
N GLN A 12 4.96 4.00 -22.68
CA GLN A 12 6.25 4.60 -22.30
C GLN A 12 6.19 6.13 -22.33
N ALA A 13 5.32 6.72 -23.16
CA ALA A 13 5.10 8.17 -23.18
C ALA A 13 4.52 8.71 -21.85
N PHE A 14 3.76 7.87 -21.13
CA PHE A 14 3.16 8.21 -19.83
C PHE A 14 4.09 7.93 -18.65
N TYR A 15 5.19 7.20 -18.86
CA TYR A 15 6.12 6.83 -17.80
C TYR A 15 6.66 8.02 -16.99
N PRO A 16 7.08 9.16 -17.60
CA PRO A 16 7.55 10.32 -16.84
C PRO A 16 6.45 10.92 -15.94
N PHE A 17 5.21 10.94 -16.45
CA PHE A 17 4.06 11.43 -15.69
C PHE A 17 3.77 10.53 -14.49
N LEU A 18 3.72 9.22 -14.70
CA LEU A 18 3.54 8.25 -13.61
C LEU A 18 4.66 8.39 -12.58
N LYS A 19 5.93 8.46 -13.03
CA LYS A 19 7.08 8.62 -12.16
C LYS A 19 6.96 9.88 -11.31
N MET A 20 6.61 11.03 -11.90
CA MET A 20 6.43 12.30 -11.20
C MET A 20 5.31 12.24 -10.14
N ASN A 21 4.20 11.56 -10.43
CA ASN A 21 3.11 11.40 -9.46
C ASN A 21 3.55 10.53 -8.28
N TYR A 22 4.18 9.38 -8.55
CA TYR A 22 4.66 8.49 -7.50
C TYR A 22 5.80 9.10 -6.68
N ALA A 23 6.61 10.00 -7.25
CA ALA A 23 7.68 10.72 -6.53
C ALA A 23 7.16 11.57 -5.35
N ARG A 24 5.86 11.92 -5.33
CA ARG A 24 5.25 12.67 -4.22
C ARG A 24 5.02 11.82 -2.97
N VAL A 25 4.97 10.50 -3.13
CA VAL A 25 4.64 9.54 -2.05
C VAL A 25 5.80 8.59 -1.78
N CYS A 26 6.61 8.31 -2.79
CA CYS A 26 7.72 7.37 -2.75
C CYS A 26 9.01 8.04 -3.24
N HIS A 27 10.13 7.71 -2.62
CA HIS A 27 11.45 8.20 -3.03
C HIS A 27 11.99 7.50 -4.30
N GLN A 28 11.35 6.42 -4.75
CA GLN A 28 11.64 5.68 -5.99
C GLN A 28 13.12 5.25 -6.17
N THR A 29 13.78 4.90 -5.07
CA THR A 29 15.17 4.42 -5.09
C THR A 29 15.22 2.97 -5.59
N LEU A 30 16.11 2.67 -6.53
CA LEU A 30 16.19 1.37 -7.21
C LEU A 30 16.56 0.22 -6.26
N ASP A 31 17.49 0.48 -5.34
CA ASP A 31 17.92 -0.42 -4.26
C ASP A 31 16.77 -0.85 -3.33
N LYS A 32 15.77 0.00 -3.15
CA LYS A 32 14.57 -0.26 -2.32
C LYS A 32 13.38 -0.80 -3.11
N SER A 33 13.48 -0.89 -4.43
CA SER A 33 12.40 -1.32 -5.33
C SER A 33 12.56 -2.80 -5.68
N PHE A 34 11.45 -3.47 -5.97
CA PHE A 34 11.52 -4.83 -6.52
C PHE A 34 12.02 -4.78 -7.96
N GLU A 35 12.85 -5.75 -8.31
CA GLU A 35 13.32 -6.00 -9.66
C GLU A 35 12.59 -7.21 -10.23
N MET A 36 12.11 -7.09 -11.46
CA MET A 36 11.50 -8.18 -12.22
C MET A 36 12.01 -8.11 -13.65
N ASN A 37 12.68 -9.17 -14.11
CA ASN A 37 13.27 -9.27 -15.45
C ASN A 37 14.14 -8.07 -15.86
N GLY A 38 15.05 -7.63 -14.98
CA GLY A 38 15.94 -6.50 -15.23
C GLY A 38 15.27 -5.12 -15.18
N SER A 39 13.99 -5.06 -14.81
CA SER A 39 13.21 -3.83 -14.67
C SER A 39 12.78 -3.61 -13.23
N TYR A 40 12.80 -2.36 -12.78
CA TYR A 40 12.38 -2.01 -11.43
C TYR A 40 10.93 -1.54 -11.38
N PHE A 41 10.26 -1.84 -10.28
CA PHE A 41 8.93 -1.30 -9.99
C PHE A 41 9.00 0.22 -9.86
N LEU A 42 7.88 0.91 -10.18
CA LEU A 42 7.78 2.36 -10.10
C LEU A 42 7.92 2.92 -8.68
N VAL A 43 7.75 2.08 -7.66
CA VAL A 43 7.80 2.44 -6.25
C VAL A 43 8.58 1.39 -5.45
N CYS A 44 9.04 1.77 -4.26
CA CYS A 44 9.76 0.88 -3.35
C CYS A 44 8.88 -0.28 -2.86
N SER A 45 9.50 -1.36 -2.38
CA SER A 45 8.81 -2.56 -1.91
C SER A 45 7.75 -2.27 -0.84
N ARG A 46 8.00 -1.29 0.05
CA ARG A 46 7.04 -0.83 1.06
C ARG A 46 5.77 -0.24 0.44
N CYS A 47 5.93 0.70 -0.50
CA CYS A 47 4.80 1.32 -1.19
C CYS A 47 4.04 0.31 -2.04
N THR A 48 4.74 -0.65 -2.68
CA THR A 48 4.11 -1.79 -3.35
C THR A 48 3.23 -2.59 -2.38
N GLY A 49 3.74 -2.88 -1.18
CA GLY A 49 2.98 -3.52 -0.10
C GLY A 49 1.75 -2.72 0.29
N ILE A 50 1.89 -1.41 0.55
CA ILE A 50 0.78 -0.51 0.90
C ILE A 50 -0.31 -0.56 -0.16
N TYR A 51 0.03 -0.39 -1.45
CA TYR A 51 -0.96 -0.41 -2.52
C TYR A 51 -1.66 -1.76 -2.66
N LEU A 52 -0.92 -2.86 -2.56
CA LEU A 52 -1.49 -4.20 -2.63
C LEU A 52 -2.37 -4.50 -1.42
N GLY A 53 -1.96 -4.10 -0.22
CA GLY A 53 -2.71 -4.26 1.02
C GLY A 53 -4.03 -3.50 1.00
N ALA A 54 -4.02 -2.25 0.51
CA ALA A 54 -5.25 -1.48 0.28
C ALA A 54 -6.18 -2.19 -0.72
N PHE A 55 -5.64 -2.62 -1.87
CA PHE A 55 -6.41 -3.31 -2.90
C PHE A 55 -7.08 -4.58 -2.37
N VAL A 56 -6.31 -5.45 -1.71
CA VAL A 56 -6.84 -6.68 -1.10
C VAL A 56 -7.84 -6.35 0.02
N GLY A 57 -7.57 -5.33 0.84
CA GLY A 57 -8.47 -4.88 1.90
C GLY A 57 -9.85 -4.48 1.36
N VAL A 58 -9.90 -3.68 0.29
CA VAL A 58 -11.16 -3.31 -0.37
C VAL A 58 -11.82 -4.53 -1.02
N LEU A 59 -11.04 -5.37 -1.74
CA LEU A 59 -11.56 -6.54 -2.43
C LEU A 59 -12.18 -7.55 -1.45
N LEU A 60 -11.58 -7.78 -0.29
CA LEU A 60 -12.15 -8.70 0.70
C LEU A 60 -13.46 -8.19 1.30
N LEU A 61 -13.67 -6.87 1.35
CA LEU A 61 -14.91 -6.27 1.86
C LEU A 61 -16.11 -6.47 0.92
N THR A 62 -15.90 -6.79 -0.36
CA THR A 62 -16.99 -7.16 -1.26
C THR A 62 -17.56 -8.55 -0.96
N PHE A 63 -16.84 -9.39 -0.22
CA PHE A 63 -17.29 -10.73 0.14
C PHE A 63 -17.96 -10.75 1.53
N PRO A 64 -19.23 -11.18 1.66
CA PRO A 64 -19.98 -11.11 2.91
C PRO A 64 -19.46 -12.02 4.03
N ILE A 65 -18.65 -13.03 3.69
CA ILE A 65 -18.14 -14.07 4.60
C ILE A 65 -17.11 -13.52 5.59
N ILE A 66 -16.47 -12.38 5.29
CA ILE A 66 -15.27 -11.91 6.00
C ILE A 66 -15.55 -10.69 6.90
N LYS A 67 -16.82 -10.30 7.05
CA LYS A 67 -17.24 -9.08 7.77
C LYS A 67 -16.90 -9.04 9.26
N ASN A 68 -16.75 -10.20 9.91
CA ASN A 68 -16.53 -10.27 11.37
C ASN A 68 -15.04 -10.37 11.79
N LEU A 69 -14.12 -10.56 10.84
CA LEU A 69 -12.71 -10.85 11.12
C LEU A 69 -11.83 -9.61 11.39
N TYR A 70 -12.32 -8.40 11.11
CA TYR A 70 -11.46 -7.21 11.01
C TYR A 70 -11.94 -6.00 11.81
N SER A 71 -12.95 -6.18 12.66
CA SER A 71 -13.64 -5.08 13.36
C SER A 71 -13.01 -4.72 14.70
N SER A 72 -11.71 -4.43 14.72
CA SER A 72 -11.09 -3.82 15.90
C SER A 72 -10.05 -2.79 15.52
N TYR A 73 -10.22 -1.57 16.03
CA TYR A 73 -9.24 -0.47 15.92
C TYR A 73 -7.85 -0.88 16.46
N LYS A 74 -7.79 -1.91 17.33
CA LYS A 74 -6.54 -2.47 17.87
C LYS A 74 -5.56 -2.90 16.77
N TYR A 75 -6.05 -3.53 15.70
CA TYR A 75 -5.20 -4.00 14.61
C TYR A 75 -4.63 -2.84 13.79
N PHE A 76 -5.41 -1.77 13.58
CA PHE A 76 -4.91 -0.56 12.93
C PHE A 76 -3.72 0.03 13.71
N PHE A 77 -3.85 0.23 15.02
CA PHE A 77 -2.75 0.76 15.83
C PHE A 77 -1.57 -0.21 15.92
N ALA A 78 -1.81 -1.50 16.09
CA ALA A 78 -0.75 -2.51 16.16
C ALA A 78 0.09 -2.54 14.87
N PHE A 79 -0.55 -2.60 13.70
CA PHE A 79 0.19 -2.66 12.44
C PHE A 79 0.73 -1.30 11.98
N SER A 80 0.17 -0.18 12.44
CA SER A 80 0.81 1.14 12.33
C SER A 80 2.13 1.17 13.09
N LEU A 81 2.16 0.62 14.30
CA LEU A 81 3.37 0.51 15.09
C LEU A 81 4.39 -0.44 14.44
N VAL A 82 3.96 -1.58 13.90
CA VAL A 82 4.83 -2.50 13.14
C VAL A 82 5.47 -1.79 11.95
N LEU A 83 4.70 -1.02 11.16
CA LEU A 83 5.25 -0.25 10.05
C LEU A 83 6.24 0.81 10.52
N LEU A 84 5.91 1.55 11.59
CA LEU A 84 6.79 2.56 12.15
C LEU A 84 8.13 1.95 12.59
N ILE A 85 8.08 0.82 13.31
CA ILE A 85 9.27 0.08 13.72
C ILE A 85 10.07 -0.36 12.49
N ASP A 86 9.44 -0.96 11.48
CA ASP A 86 10.11 -1.37 10.24
C ASP A 86 10.76 -0.19 9.49
N VAL A 87 10.12 0.99 9.48
CA VAL A 87 10.68 2.23 8.93
C VAL A 87 11.92 2.67 9.69
N LEU A 88 11.86 2.68 11.03
CA LEU A 88 12.98 3.11 11.86
C LEU A 88 14.16 2.13 11.72
N VAL A 89 13.87 0.83 11.82
CA VAL A 89 14.87 -0.23 11.74
C VAL A 89 15.58 -0.24 10.37
N ASN A 90 14.83 -0.19 9.25
CA ASN A 90 15.43 -0.25 7.91
C ASN A 90 16.11 1.04 7.45
N ASN A 91 15.89 2.19 8.12
CA ASN A 91 16.55 3.44 7.74
C ASN A 91 17.67 3.85 8.69
N PHE A 92 17.65 3.42 9.96
CA PHE A 92 18.62 3.86 10.97
C PHE A 92 19.48 2.74 11.55
N ILE A 93 19.00 1.49 11.57
CA ILE A 93 19.69 0.38 12.25
C ILE A 93 20.37 -0.53 11.24
N PHE A 94 19.64 -1.02 10.24
CA PHE A 94 20.20 -1.90 9.24
C PHE A 94 20.95 -1.13 8.16
N THR A 95 22.13 -1.65 7.81
CA THR A 95 22.93 -1.17 6.69
C THR A 95 22.32 -1.61 5.35
N ASP A 96 21.66 -2.77 5.34
CA ASP A 96 20.99 -3.35 4.17
C ASP A 96 19.47 -3.27 4.29
N TYR A 97 18.82 -2.71 3.25
CA TYR A 97 17.37 -2.57 3.21
C TYR A 97 16.68 -3.91 2.90
N ASN A 98 15.86 -4.41 3.83
CA ASN A 98 15.14 -5.66 3.62
C ASN A 98 13.82 -5.43 2.88
N LYS A 99 13.84 -5.68 1.56
CA LYS A 99 12.69 -5.48 0.67
C LYS A 99 11.46 -6.27 1.11
N THR A 100 11.66 -7.49 1.62
CA THR A 100 10.59 -8.42 1.99
C THR A 100 9.87 -7.97 3.26
N THR A 101 10.61 -7.61 4.32
CA THR A 101 9.97 -7.11 5.56
C THR A 101 9.24 -5.82 5.29
N ALA A 102 9.84 -4.92 4.51
CA ALA A 102 9.25 -3.65 4.14
C ALA A 102 7.95 -3.81 3.32
N PHE A 103 7.89 -4.81 2.43
CA PHE A 103 6.68 -5.15 1.71
C PHE A 103 5.57 -5.64 2.65
N PHE A 104 5.86 -6.61 3.52
CA PHE A 104 4.84 -7.16 4.43
C PHE A 104 4.37 -6.15 5.49
N SER A 105 5.29 -5.32 6.01
CA SER A 105 4.93 -4.24 6.95
C SER A 105 3.98 -3.23 6.31
N GLY A 106 4.27 -2.81 5.07
CA GLY A 106 3.42 -1.93 4.28
C GLY A 106 2.06 -2.55 3.94
N TYR A 107 2.06 -3.82 3.52
CA TYR A 107 0.86 -4.58 3.19
C TYR A 107 -0.09 -4.68 4.38
N LEU A 108 0.40 -5.14 5.53
CA LEU A 108 -0.43 -5.33 6.73
C LEU A 108 -0.98 -4.00 7.23
N PHE A 109 -0.14 -2.97 7.32
CA PHE A 109 -0.59 -1.63 7.71
C PHE A 109 -1.76 -1.13 6.85
N SER A 110 -1.61 -1.18 5.52
CA SER A 110 -2.64 -0.64 4.63
C SER A 110 -3.91 -1.47 4.63
N PHE A 111 -3.78 -2.80 4.66
CA PHE A 111 -4.90 -3.72 4.77
C PHE A 111 -5.80 -3.40 5.97
N PHE A 112 -5.21 -3.26 7.17
CA PHE A 112 -5.98 -2.94 8.38
C PHE A 112 -6.48 -1.49 8.41
N THR A 113 -5.73 -0.55 7.82
CA THR A 113 -6.14 0.86 7.73
C THR A 113 -7.40 1.02 6.88
N VAL A 114 -7.47 0.39 5.71
CA VAL A 114 -8.65 0.45 4.84
C VAL A 114 -9.88 -0.15 5.53
N ASN A 115 -9.72 -1.29 6.19
CA ASN A 115 -10.80 -1.92 6.95
C ASN A 115 -11.29 -0.99 8.09
N PHE A 116 -10.37 -0.40 8.85
CA PHE A 116 -10.71 0.56 9.90
C PHE A 116 -11.48 1.77 9.34
N VAL A 117 -10.98 2.42 8.29
CA VAL A 117 -11.63 3.58 7.66
C VAL A 117 -13.05 3.21 7.20
N ILE A 118 -13.25 2.07 6.57
CA ILE A 118 -14.57 1.65 6.07
C ILE A 118 -15.54 1.34 7.22
N LEU A 119 -15.05 0.74 8.31
CA LEU A 119 -15.87 0.51 9.50
C LEU A 119 -16.29 1.85 10.15
N GLU A 120 -15.39 2.81 10.23
CA GLU A 120 -15.69 4.15 10.74
C GLU A 120 -16.69 4.90 9.85
N LEU A 121 -16.55 4.79 8.53
CA LEU A 121 -17.52 5.34 7.59
C LEU A 121 -18.91 4.72 7.77
N LYS A 122 -19.01 3.41 8.00
CA LYS A 122 -20.29 2.74 8.28
C LYS A 122 -20.87 3.10 9.65
N ARG A 123 -20.01 3.30 10.66
CA ARG A 123 -20.41 3.69 12.02
C ARG A 123 -20.92 5.13 12.08
N ASN A 124 -20.40 6.00 11.23
CA ASN A 124 -20.77 7.41 11.22
C ASN A 124 -22.22 7.62 10.76
N HIS A 125 -23.05 8.18 11.64
CA HIS A 125 -24.48 8.44 11.40
C HIS A 125 -24.76 9.30 10.16
N PHE A 126 -23.83 10.20 9.79
CA PHE A 126 -23.94 11.01 8.59
C PHE A 126 -23.95 10.16 7.30
N PHE A 127 -23.17 9.08 7.24
CA PHE A 127 -23.17 8.18 6.08
C PHE A 127 -24.40 7.28 6.07
N GLN A 128 -24.91 6.92 7.25
CA GLN A 128 -26.15 6.14 7.37
C GLN A 128 -27.39 6.91 6.88
N SER A 129 -27.42 8.24 7.02
CA SER A 129 -28.53 9.05 6.51
C SER A 129 -28.50 9.17 4.98
N MET A 130 -27.33 9.29 4.34
CA MET A 130 -27.23 9.31 2.88
C MET A 130 -27.66 7.98 2.23
N GLN A 131 -27.40 6.85 2.88
CA GLN A 131 -27.76 5.53 2.35
C GLN A 131 -29.27 5.22 2.45
N LYS A 132 -30.04 6.00 3.25
CA LYS A 132 -31.50 5.87 3.34
C LYS A 132 -32.26 6.62 2.23
N HIS A 133 -31.58 7.46 1.45
CA HIS A 133 -32.18 8.30 0.41
C HIS A 133 -31.83 7.86 -1.03
N ILE A 134 -31.23 6.67 -1.18
CA ILE A 134 -31.00 5.97 -2.44
C ILE A 134 -31.78 4.65 -2.37
#